data_AF-F0T976-F1
#
_entry.id   AF-F0T976-F1
#
_cell.length_a   1.000
_cell.length_b   1.000
_cell.length_c   1.000
_cell.angle_alpha   90.00
_cell.angle_beta   90.00
_cell.angle_gamma   90.00
#
_symmetry.space_group_name_H-M   'P 1'
#
loop_
_entity.id
_entity.type
_entity.pdbx_description
1 polymer ?
#
loop_
_entity_poly.entity_id
_entity_poly.type
_entity_poly.pdbx_seq_one_letter_code
_entity_poly.pdbx_strand_id
1 'polypeptide(L)'
;MVKVVKSAVKCYKKKTKKTVGGKRKVYEYNQYLVPLKRSDNFQCSEDVLIIPRSEMEDLALANKTTVAEFFDNVGYGKNSIAAYERELAELEWKHNELSRSYKELVSKHSKTNKRIRLDGEKITTLENENNAVQREFEALKKDHDELKSRFQLEFQKKKADEEENAQKDDIWSSLKNRLGSKKDGEGD
;
A
#
# COMPACT_ATOMS: atom_id res chain seq x y z
N MET A 1 -23.41 66.46 -12.48
CA MET A 1 -24.66 66.03 -11.82
C MET A 1 -24.98 64.61 -12.27
N VAL A 2 -24.68 63.60 -11.45
CA VAL A 2 -25.03 62.21 -11.76
C VAL A 2 -26.54 62.07 -11.53
N LYS A 3 -27.33 61.93 -12.59
CA LYS A 3 -28.73 61.49 -12.46
C LYS A 3 -28.67 60.04 -11.98
N VAL A 4 -28.71 59.84 -10.67
CA VAL A 4 -28.89 58.52 -10.08
C VAL A 4 -30.27 58.06 -10.52
N VAL A 5 -30.34 57.17 -11.51
CA VAL A 5 -31.57 56.49 -11.89
C VAL A 5 -31.95 55.61 -10.70
N LYS A 6 -32.70 56.17 -9.76
CA LYS A 6 -33.27 55.46 -8.62
C LYS A 6 -34.39 54.54 -9.12
N SER A 7 -34.03 53.40 -9.69
CA SER A 7 -35.01 52.41 -10.15
C SER A 7 -34.74 51.01 -9.63
N ALA A 8 -34.13 50.88 -8.45
CA ALA A 8 -34.13 49.60 -7.73
C ALA A 8 -35.58 49.27 -7.35
N VAL A 9 -36.12 48.23 -7.97
CA VAL A 9 -37.52 47.82 -7.75
C VAL A 9 -37.60 46.98 -6.49
N LYS A 10 -38.36 47.45 -5.50
CA LYS A 10 -38.62 46.68 -4.28
C LYS A 10 -39.42 45.41 -4.62
N CYS A 11 -38.88 44.26 -4.26
CA CYS A 11 -39.54 42.96 -4.33
C CYS A 11 -40.09 42.57 -2.96
N TYR A 12 -41.26 41.95 -2.91
CA TYR A 12 -41.80 41.35 -1.70
C TYR A 12 -42.43 39.98 -1.99
N LYS A 13 -42.34 39.07 -1.01
CA LYS A 13 -42.95 37.74 -1.10
C LYS A 13 -44.41 37.82 -0.67
N LYS A 14 -45.33 37.61 -1.61
CA LYS A 14 -46.76 37.56 -1.31
C LYS A 14 -47.16 36.11 -1.02
N LYS A 15 -47.81 35.89 0.13
CA LYS A 15 -48.36 34.59 0.51
C LYS A 15 -49.85 34.55 0.21
N THR A 16 -50.30 33.48 -0.45
CA THR A 16 -51.73 33.24 -0.71
C THR A 16 -52.13 31.86 -0.25
N LYS A 17 -53.27 31.77 0.44
CA LYS A 17 -53.82 30.50 0.90
C LYS A 17 -54.82 30.01 -0.15
N LYS A 18 -54.56 28.85 -0.75
CA LYS A 18 -55.49 28.21 -1.70
C LYS A 18 -55.85 26.81 -1.19
N THR A 19 -57.11 26.43 -1.32
CA THR A 19 -57.57 25.08 -1.00
C THR A 19 -57.40 24.22 -2.24
N VAL A 20 -56.55 23.18 -2.17
CA VAL A 20 -56.30 22.25 -3.28
C VAL A 20 -56.47 20.83 -2.75
N GLY A 21 -57.46 20.09 -3.27
CA GLY A 21 -57.79 18.75 -2.82
C GLY A 21 -58.28 18.68 -1.37
N GLY A 22 -59.10 19.64 -0.94
CA GLY A 22 -59.67 19.69 0.42
C GLY A 22 -58.73 20.19 1.52
N LYS A 23 -57.42 20.37 1.23
CA LYS A 23 -56.44 20.91 2.19
C LYS A 23 -56.04 22.34 1.82
N ARG A 24 -55.96 23.24 2.83
CA ARG A 24 -55.47 24.62 2.64
C ARG A 24 -53.95 24.61 2.53
N LYS A 25 -53.42 24.97 1.36
CA LYS A 25 -51.97 25.14 1.11
C LYS A 25 -51.63 26.62 1.02
N VAL A 26 -50.47 27.02 1.55
CA VAL A 26 -49.91 28.37 1.43
C VAL A 26 -48.94 28.37 0.25
N TYR A 27 -49.16 29.25 -0.71
CA TYR A 27 -48.27 29.47 -1.85
C TYR A 27 -47.60 30.84 -1.69
N GLU A 28 -46.29 30.88 -1.88
CA GLU A 28 -45.51 32.11 -1.89
C GLU A 28 -45.07 32.42 -3.32
N TYR A 29 -45.20 33.67 -3.74
CA TYR A 29 -44.67 34.15 -5.01
C TYR A 29 -44.05 35.53 -4.86
N ASN A 30 -43.04 35.81 -5.68
CA ASN A 30 -42.38 37.11 -5.73
C ASN A 30 -43.32 38.10 -6.42
N GLN A 31 -43.55 39.26 -5.81
CA GLN A 31 -44.29 40.36 -6.41
C GLN A 31 -43.42 41.61 -6.40
N TYR A 32 -43.30 42.23 -7.57
CA TYR A 32 -42.57 43.48 -7.76
C TYR A 32 -43.56 44.64 -7.79
N LEU A 33 -43.13 45.83 -7.33
CA LEU A 33 -43.94 47.05 -7.36
C LEU A 33 -44.24 47.54 -8.78
N VAL A 34 -43.47 47.10 -9.77
CA VAL A 34 -43.67 47.40 -11.19
C VAL A 34 -44.22 46.16 -11.88
N PRO A 35 -45.24 46.29 -12.76
CA PRO A 35 -45.75 45.17 -13.53
C PRO A 35 -44.68 44.65 -14.50
N LEU A 36 -44.13 43.46 -14.20
CA LEU A 36 -43.20 42.73 -15.06
C LEU A 36 -43.95 41.80 -16.02
N LYS A 37 -43.31 41.40 -17.13
CA LYS A 37 -43.90 40.39 -18.02
C LYS A 37 -43.85 39.02 -17.33
N ARG A 38 -44.76 38.11 -17.72
CA ARG A 38 -44.77 36.73 -17.17
C ARG A 38 -43.49 35.94 -17.46
N SER A 39 -42.74 36.33 -18.49
CA SER A 39 -41.42 35.76 -18.83
C SER A 39 -40.34 36.12 -17.82
N ASP A 40 -40.53 37.20 -17.08
CA ASP A 40 -39.50 37.82 -16.25
C ASP A 40 -39.59 37.21 -14.85
N ASN A 41 -38.98 36.05 -14.67
CA ASN A 41 -39.00 35.30 -13.41
C ASN A 41 -37.75 35.57 -12.57
N PHE A 42 -37.64 36.79 -12.05
CA PHE A 42 -36.54 37.19 -11.19
C PHE A 42 -36.76 36.76 -9.74
N GLN A 43 -35.66 36.57 -9.00
CA GLN A 43 -35.73 36.29 -7.57
C GLN A 43 -35.69 37.59 -6.77
N CYS A 44 -36.38 37.65 -5.61
CA CYS A 44 -36.32 38.85 -4.75
C CYS A 44 -34.91 39.12 -4.16
N SER A 45 -33.97 38.17 -4.25
CA SER A 45 -32.57 38.37 -3.87
C SER A 45 -31.76 39.14 -4.91
N GLU A 46 -32.29 39.28 -6.13
CA GLU A 46 -31.63 39.98 -7.22
C GLU A 46 -32.11 41.44 -7.23
N ASP A 47 -31.17 42.39 -7.25
CA ASP A 47 -31.48 43.81 -7.41
C ASP A 47 -31.90 44.09 -8.86
N VAL A 48 -33.21 44.25 -9.09
CA VAL A 48 -33.76 44.52 -10.42
C VAL A 48 -33.75 46.03 -10.68
N LEU A 49 -33.04 46.43 -11.73
CA LEU A 49 -32.97 47.80 -12.24
C LEU A 49 -33.84 47.93 -13.49
N ILE A 50 -34.69 48.97 -13.52
CA ILE A 50 -35.48 49.30 -14.72
C ILE A 50 -34.86 50.51 -15.39
N ILE A 51 -34.39 50.35 -16.62
CA ILE A 51 -33.87 51.43 -17.44
C ILE A 51 -34.89 51.71 -18.56
N PRO A 52 -35.46 52.92 -18.64
CA PRO A 52 -36.31 53.33 -19.74
C PRO A 52 -35.62 53.17 -21.09
N ARG A 53 -36.36 52.76 -22.12
CA ARG A 53 -35.79 52.51 -23.46
C ARG A 53 -35.13 53.75 -24.08
N SER A 54 -35.69 54.93 -23.83
CA SER A 54 -35.10 56.21 -24.26
C SER A 54 -33.73 56.47 -23.63
N GLU A 55 -33.56 56.13 -22.35
CA GLU A 55 -32.27 56.29 -21.65
C GLU A 55 -31.24 55.23 -22.10
N MET A 56 -31.71 54.03 -22.48
CA MET A 56 -30.85 53.00 -23.11
C MET A 56 -30.33 53.46 -24.47
N GLU A 57 -31.17 54.09 -25.30
CA GLU A 57 -30.76 54.61 -26.60
C GLU A 57 -29.76 55.76 -26.47
N ASP A 58 -29.96 56.65 -25.50
CA ASP A 58 -29.02 57.73 -25.17
C ASP A 58 -27.68 57.18 -24.63
N LEU A 59 -27.69 56.15 -23.79
CA LEU A 59 -26.48 55.48 -23.30
C LEU A 59 -25.73 54.72 -24.41
N ALA A 60 -26.46 54.06 -25.31
CA ALA A 60 -25.90 53.32 -26.44
C ALA A 60 -25.31 54.24 -27.52
N LEU A 61 -25.89 55.43 -27.72
CA LEU A 61 -25.38 56.45 -28.63
C LEU A 61 -24.21 57.24 -28.03
N ALA A 62 -24.23 57.50 -26.71
CA ALA A 62 -23.16 58.24 -26.04
C ALA A 62 -21.87 57.42 -25.85
N ASN A 63 -21.96 56.10 -25.70
CA ASN A 63 -20.81 55.23 -25.38
C ASN A 63 -20.69 54.02 -26.31
N LYS A 64 -20.55 54.26 -27.63
CA LYS A 64 -20.24 53.17 -28.59
C LYS A 64 -18.95 52.40 -28.23
N THR A 65 -18.00 53.05 -27.58
CA THR A 65 -16.74 52.46 -27.11
C THR A 65 -16.95 51.41 -26.02
N THR A 66 -17.77 51.69 -25.00
CA THR A 66 -17.95 50.75 -23.88
C THR A 66 -18.73 49.50 -24.26
N VAL A 67 -19.64 49.57 -25.24
CA VAL A 67 -20.39 48.40 -25.71
C VAL A 67 -19.49 47.49 -26.56
N ALA A 68 -18.67 48.07 -27.45
CA ALA A 68 -17.65 47.32 -28.20
C ALA A 68 -16.63 46.64 -27.25
N GLU A 69 -16.11 47.37 -26.26
CA GLU A 69 -15.22 46.83 -25.23
C GLU A 69 -15.87 45.72 -24.40
N PHE A 70 -17.18 45.80 -24.15
CA PHE A 70 -17.92 44.74 -23.46
C PHE A 70 -18.02 43.46 -24.31
N PHE A 71 -18.28 43.58 -25.62
CA PHE A 71 -18.30 42.43 -26.53
C PHE A 71 -16.91 41.84 -26.73
N ASP A 72 -15.87 42.66 -26.80
CA ASP A 72 -14.48 42.19 -26.84
C ASP A 72 -14.14 41.46 -25.54
N ASN A 73 -14.47 42.00 -24.37
CA ASN A 73 -14.28 41.31 -23.08
C ASN A 73 -15.06 39.99 -22.98
N VAL A 74 -16.27 39.91 -23.54
CA VAL A 74 -17.03 38.65 -23.63
C VAL A 74 -16.35 37.66 -24.61
N GLY A 75 -15.76 38.14 -25.70
CA GLY A 75 -14.94 37.35 -26.62
C GLY A 75 -13.67 36.80 -25.97
N TYR A 76 -12.94 37.65 -25.23
CA TYR A 76 -11.80 37.24 -24.41
C TYR A 76 -12.22 36.23 -23.34
N GLY A 77 -13.34 36.47 -22.64
CA GLY A 77 -13.90 35.54 -21.65
C GLY A 77 -14.21 34.16 -22.25
N LYS A 78 -14.78 34.09 -23.46
CA LYS A 78 -15.03 32.82 -24.16
C LYS A 78 -13.73 32.09 -24.55
N ASN A 79 -12.73 32.82 -25.02
CA ASN A 79 -11.43 32.24 -25.35
C ASN A 79 -10.69 31.71 -24.10
N SER A 80 -10.79 32.44 -22.98
CA SER A 80 -10.26 32.02 -21.68
C SER A 80 -10.98 30.78 -21.15
N ILE A 81 -12.31 30.73 -21.25
CA ILE A 81 -13.11 29.55 -20.87
C ILE A 81 -12.67 28.32 -21.70
N ALA A 82 -12.57 28.47 -23.02
CA ALA A 82 -12.13 27.38 -23.89
C ALA A 82 -10.67 26.95 -23.65
N ALA A 83 -9.82 27.84 -23.12
CA ALA A 83 -8.47 27.49 -22.67
C ALA A 83 -8.50 26.71 -21.36
N TYR A 84 -9.27 27.17 -20.36
CA TYR A 84 -9.44 26.47 -19.09
C TYR A 84 -10.09 25.10 -19.25
N GLU A 85 -11.07 24.95 -20.14
CA GLU A 85 -11.67 23.65 -20.45
C GLU A 85 -10.65 22.66 -21.02
N ARG A 86 -9.73 23.13 -21.88
CA ARG A 86 -8.63 22.30 -22.40
C ARG A 86 -7.64 21.92 -21.30
N GLU A 87 -7.26 22.86 -20.45
CA GLU A 87 -6.36 22.60 -19.32
C GLU A 87 -6.98 21.61 -18.32
N LEU A 88 -8.28 21.74 -18.04
CA LEU A 88 -9.01 20.80 -17.20
C LEU A 88 -9.04 19.40 -17.81
N ALA A 89 -9.35 19.27 -19.09
CA ALA A 89 -9.34 17.97 -19.77
C ALA A 89 -7.93 17.33 -19.76
N GLU A 90 -6.88 18.13 -19.94
CA GLU A 90 -5.50 17.65 -19.87
C GLU A 90 -5.12 17.20 -18.45
N LEU A 91 -5.53 17.96 -17.43
CA LEU A 91 -5.32 17.61 -16.02
C LEU A 91 -6.07 16.35 -15.63
N GLU A 92 -7.32 16.19 -16.06
CA GLU A 92 -8.11 14.99 -15.82
C GLU A 92 -7.47 13.76 -16.48
N TRP A 93 -6.95 13.91 -17.70
CA TRP A 93 -6.22 12.84 -18.38
C TRP A 93 -4.95 12.45 -17.63
N LYS A 94 -4.11 13.44 -17.25
CA LYS A 94 -2.90 13.21 -16.45
C LYS A 94 -3.20 12.55 -15.11
N HIS A 95 -4.26 12.99 -14.43
CA HIS A 95 -4.71 12.42 -13.17
C HIS A 95 -5.14 10.96 -13.34
N ASN A 96 -5.90 10.64 -14.40
CA ASN A 96 -6.32 9.28 -14.68
C ASN A 96 -5.15 8.35 -14.98
N GLU A 97 -4.17 8.82 -15.73
CA GLU A 97 -2.95 8.06 -16.06
C GLU A 97 -2.08 7.83 -14.80
N LEU A 98 -1.92 8.86 -13.97
CA LEU A 98 -1.24 8.74 -12.68
C LEU A 98 -1.96 7.77 -11.74
N SER A 99 -3.29 7.82 -11.68
CA SER A 99 -4.11 6.92 -10.86
C SER A 99 -3.97 5.47 -11.29
N ARG A 100 -3.94 5.21 -12.61
CA ARG A 100 -3.71 3.86 -13.18
C ARG A 100 -2.32 3.34 -12.86
N SER A 101 -1.28 4.13 -13.13
CA SER A 101 0.10 3.74 -12.87
C SER A 101 0.35 3.51 -11.37
N TYR A 102 -0.23 4.34 -10.49
CA TYR A 102 -0.17 4.14 -9.05
C TYR A 102 -0.83 2.84 -8.60
N LYS A 103 -2.05 2.54 -9.09
CA LYS A 103 -2.73 1.28 -8.79
C LYS A 103 -1.94 0.06 -9.25
N GLU A 104 -1.34 0.13 -10.43
CA GLU A 104 -0.48 -0.93 -10.94
C GLU A 104 0.77 -1.10 -10.06
N LEU A 105 1.41 0.00 -9.66
CA LEU A 105 2.58 -0.02 -8.80
C LEU A 105 2.26 -0.61 -7.42
N VAL A 106 1.16 -0.21 -6.79
CA VAL A 106 0.70 -0.77 -5.51
C VAL A 106 0.39 -2.26 -5.63
N SER A 107 -0.26 -2.68 -6.72
CA SER A 107 -0.53 -4.10 -6.99
C SER A 107 0.78 -4.89 -7.14
N LYS A 108 1.75 -4.40 -7.92
CA LYS A 108 3.08 -5.00 -8.04
C LYS A 108 3.79 -5.09 -6.69
N HIS A 109 3.78 -4.00 -5.92
CA HIS A 109 4.39 -3.95 -4.59
C HIS A 109 3.74 -4.95 -3.62
N SER A 110 2.42 -5.11 -3.66
CA SER A 110 1.73 -6.10 -2.82
C SER A 110 2.16 -7.53 -3.14
N LYS A 111 2.33 -7.86 -4.43
CA LYS A 111 2.78 -9.17 -4.89
C LYS A 111 4.24 -9.42 -4.50
N THR A 112 5.11 -8.45 -4.68
CA THR A 112 6.53 -8.58 -4.30
C THR A 112 6.69 -8.71 -2.79
N ASN A 113 5.93 -7.94 -1.99
CA ASN A 113 5.99 -8.02 -0.55
C ASN A 113 5.49 -9.37 -0.02
N LYS A 114 4.43 -9.93 -0.63
CA LYS A 114 3.98 -11.30 -0.32
C LYS A 114 5.07 -12.33 -0.63
N ARG A 115 5.76 -12.20 -1.77
CA ARG A 115 6.86 -13.10 -2.12
C ARG A 115 8.02 -13.02 -1.13
N ILE A 116 8.44 -11.80 -0.76
CA ILE A 116 9.50 -11.58 0.23
C ILE A 116 9.15 -12.24 1.58
N ARG A 117 7.89 -12.15 2.02
CA ARG A 117 7.44 -12.82 3.25
C ARG A 117 7.55 -14.34 3.17
N LEU A 118 7.08 -14.93 2.07
CA LEU A 118 7.18 -16.38 1.87
C LEU A 118 8.63 -16.86 1.77
N ASP A 119 9.47 -16.11 1.07
CA ASP A 119 10.90 -16.41 0.97
C ASP A 119 11.59 -16.28 2.33
N GLY A 120 11.22 -15.28 3.13
CA GLY A 120 11.68 -15.11 4.51
C GLY A 120 11.28 -16.28 5.41
N GLU A 121 10.01 -16.70 5.35
CA GLU A 121 9.54 -17.90 6.08
C GLU A 121 10.34 -19.14 5.66
N LYS A 122 10.56 -19.33 4.35
CA LYS A 122 11.37 -20.45 3.84
C LYS A 122 12.82 -20.42 4.29
N ILE A 123 13.43 -19.24 4.36
CA ILE A 123 14.79 -19.08 4.90
C ILE A 123 14.81 -19.49 6.37
N THR A 124 13.88 -19.01 7.18
CA THR A 124 13.84 -19.37 8.60
C THR A 124 13.61 -20.87 8.83
N THR A 125 12.79 -21.53 8.01
CA THR A 125 12.63 -22.99 8.09
C THR A 125 13.91 -23.71 7.73
N LEU A 126 14.58 -23.29 6.65
CA LEU A 126 15.84 -23.91 6.23
C LEU A 126 16.98 -23.67 7.24
N GLU A 127 17.03 -22.50 7.88
CA GLU A 127 17.97 -22.21 8.95
C GLU A 127 17.73 -23.11 10.16
N ASN A 128 16.48 -23.33 10.54
CA ASN A 128 16.12 -24.23 11.64
C ASN A 128 16.49 -25.69 11.32
N GLU A 129 16.19 -26.15 10.10
CA GLU A 129 16.57 -27.49 9.63
C GLU A 129 18.09 -27.67 9.60
N ASN A 130 18.82 -26.68 9.07
CA ASN A 130 20.28 -26.72 9.03
C ASN A 130 20.88 -26.76 10.44
N ASN A 131 20.34 -25.96 11.37
CA ASN A 131 20.76 -25.99 12.77
C ASN A 131 20.46 -27.34 13.44
N ALA A 132 19.34 -27.98 13.12
CA ALA A 132 19.01 -29.30 13.62
C ALA A 132 20.00 -30.36 13.11
N VAL A 133 20.23 -30.39 11.79
CA VAL A 133 21.21 -31.28 11.16
C VAL A 133 22.61 -31.06 11.71
N GLN A 134 23.01 -29.80 11.95
CA GLN A 134 24.32 -29.49 12.50
C GLN A 134 24.49 -30.03 13.93
N ARG A 135 23.45 -29.96 14.77
CA ARG A 135 23.46 -30.58 16.11
C ARG A 135 23.54 -32.10 16.04
N GLU A 136 22.78 -32.72 15.15
CA GLU A 136 22.82 -34.17 14.92
C GLU A 136 24.21 -34.61 14.46
N PHE A 137 24.83 -33.85 13.56
CA PHE A 137 26.18 -34.11 13.08
C PHE A 137 27.22 -33.98 14.20
N GLU A 138 27.12 -32.94 15.04
CA GLU A 138 28.00 -32.76 16.21
C GLU A 138 27.84 -33.89 17.23
N ALA A 139 26.61 -34.37 17.47
CA ALA A 139 26.36 -35.52 18.33
C ALA A 139 26.98 -36.79 17.76
N LEU A 140 26.73 -37.08 16.48
CA LEU A 140 27.27 -38.26 15.81
C LEU A 140 28.81 -38.25 15.77
N LYS A 141 29.41 -37.07 15.63
CA LYS A 141 30.86 -36.89 15.68
C LYS A 141 31.42 -37.24 17.06
N LYS A 142 30.76 -36.79 18.14
CA LYS A 142 31.14 -37.17 19.52
C LYS A 142 31.03 -38.67 19.73
N ASP A 143 29.92 -39.28 19.33
CA ASP A 143 29.70 -40.72 19.45
C ASP A 143 30.77 -41.51 18.69
N HIS A 144 31.13 -41.06 17.49
CA HIS A 144 32.22 -41.64 16.71
C HIS A 144 33.58 -41.52 17.43
N ASP A 145 33.90 -40.35 17.97
CA ASP A 145 35.16 -40.13 18.68
C ASP A 145 35.25 -40.98 19.96
N GLU A 146 34.15 -41.09 20.72
CA GLU A 146 34.06 -41.99 21.88
C GLU A 146 34.24 -43.46 21.47
N LEU A 147 33.57 -43.90 20.41
CA LEU A 147 33.67 -45.26 19.91
C LEU A 147 35.10 -45.58 19.46
N LYS A 148 35.75 -44.64 18.77
CA LYS A 148 37.13 -44.75 18.34
C LYS A 148 38.08 -44.87 19.54
N SER A 149 37.89 -44.07 20.58
CA SER A 149 38.67 -44.18 21.82
C SER A 149 38.45 -45.50 22.54
N ARG A 150 37.20 -45.99 22.65
CA ARG A 150 36.90 -47.31 23.23
C ARG A 150 37.56 -48.44 22.44
N PHE A 151 37.47 -48.38 21.11
CA PHE A 151 38.10 -49.37 20.24
C PHE A 151 39.63 -49.38 20.42
N GLN A 152 40.27 -48.22 20.49
CA GLN A 152 41.72 -48.13 20.75
C GLN A 152 42.10 -48.72 22.12
N LEU A 153 41.30 -48.46 23.16
CA LEU A 153 41.52 -49.04 24.49
C LEU A 153 41.36 -50.56 24.49
N GLU A 154 40.31 -51.09 23.86
CA GLU A 154 40.12 -52.54 23.73
C GLU A 154 41.24 -53.20 22.92
N PHE A 155 41.69 -52.54 21.85
CA PHE A 155 42.81 -53.02 21.05
C PHE A 155 44.10 -53.09 21.88
N GLN A 156 44.39 -52.06 22.68
CA GLN A 156 45.55 -52.09 23.59
C GLN A 156 45.42 -53.16 24.67
N LYS A 157 44.23 -53.35 25.25
CA LYS A 157 43.97 -54.43 26.23
C LYS A 157 44.21 -55.80 25.63
N LYS A 158 43.63 -56.09 24.46
CA LYS A 158 43.85 -57.37 23.77
C LYS A 158 45.33 -57.62 23.49
N LYS A 159 46.06 -56.58 23.04
CA LYS A 159 47.49 -56.71 22.81
C LYS A 159 48.27 -57.00 24.10
N ALA A 160 47.91 -56.35 25.21
CA ALA A 160 48.52 -56.61 26.52
C ALA A 160 48.19 -58.02 27.03
N ASP A 161 46.94 -58.48 26.87
CA ASP A 161 46.51 -59.84 27.25
C ASP A 161 47.23 -60.91 26.40
N GLU A 162 47.45 -60.66 25.11
CA GLU A 162 48.24 -61.51 24.22
C GLU A 162 49.72 -61.58 24.64
N GLU A 163 50.33 -60.43 24.99
CA GLU A 163 51.69 -60.37 25.51
C GLU A 163 51.83 -61.07 26.87
N GLU A 164 50.85 -60.92 27.78
CA GLU A 164 50.84 -61.61 29.08
C GLU A 164 50.64 -63.13 28.93
N ASN A 165 49.77 -63.56 28.02
CA ASN A 165 49.59 -64.98 27.72
C ASN A 165 50.84 -65.58 27.07
N ALA A 166 51.50 -64.88 26.15
CA ALA A 166 52.77 -65.33 25.57
C ALA A 166 53.86 -65.48 26.65
N GLN A 167 53.95 -64.54 27.60
CA GLN A 167 54.88 -64.66 28.73
C GLN A 167 54.54 -65.83 29.65
N LYS A 168 53.26 -66.06 29.94
CA LYS A 168 52.82 -67.22 30.74
C LYS A 168 53.13 -68.54 30.03
N ASP A 169 52.92 -68.62 28.72
CA ASP A 169 53.25 -69.79 27.91
C ASP A 169 54.77 -70.04 27.86
N ASP A 170 55.59 -68.99 27.82
CA ASP A 170 57.06 -69.08 27.94
C ASP A 170 57.50 -69.55 29.34
N ILE A 171 56.85 -69.08 30.39
CA ILE A 171 57.09 -69.56 31.77
C ILE A 171 56.66 -71.02 31.91
N TRP A 172 55.50 -71.42 31.40
CA TRP A 172 55.02 -72.80 31.46
C TRP A 172 55.86 -73.75 30.60
N SER A 173 56.27 -73.33 29.41
CA SER A 173 57.13 -74.12 28.54
C SER A 173 58.54 -74.28 29.13
N SER A 174 59.11 -73.23 29.73
CA SER A 174 60.39 -73.33 30.45
C SER A 174 60.29 -74.22 31.71
N LEU A 175 59.19 -74.15 32.47
CA LEU A 175 58.95 -75.03 33.61
C LEU A 175 58.77 -76.50 33.18
N LYS A 176 58.03 -76.72 32.09
CA LYS A 176 57.79 -78.05 31.50
C LYS A 176 59.09 -78.67 30.98
N ASN A 177 59.96 -77.88 30.35
CA ASN A 177 61.28 -78.33 29.94
C ASN A 177 62.16 -78.70 31.15
N ARG A 178 62.08 -77.93 32.25
CA ARG A 178 62.81 -78.22 33.51
C ARG A 178 62.32 -79.45 34.26
N LEU A 179 61.01 -79.70 34.26
CA LEU A 179 60.40 -80.87 34.89
C LEU A 179 60.50 -82.11 34.00
N GLY A 180 60.45 -81.94 32.67
CA GLY A 180 60.62 -82.99 31.68
C GLY A 180 62.06 -83.48 31.54
N SER A 181 63.06 -82.64 31.81
CA SER A 181 64.49 -83.05 31.75
C SER A 181 64.96 -83.88 32.96
N LYS A 182 64.06 -84.31 33.85
CA LYS A 182 64.39 -85.11 35.05
C LYS A 182 63.97 -86.57 34.96
N LYS A 183 63.84 -87.10 33.74
CA LYS A 183 63.90 -88.53 33.42
C LYS A 183 64.79 -88.67 32.19
N ASP A 184 66.07 -88.92 32.44
CA ASP A 184 67.04 -89.62 31.58
C ASP A 184 68.40 -89.43 32.27
N GLY A 185 68.55 -90.10 33.41
CA GLY A 185 69.73 -89.96 34.26
C GLY A 185 69.63 -90.79 35.53
N GLU A 186 69.24 -92.06 35.41
CA GLU A 186 69.52 -93.11 36.39
C GLU A 186 69.25 -94.48 35.75
N GLY A 187 70.28 -95.31 35.64
CA GLY A 187 70.21 -96.71 35.20
C GLY A 187 71.42 -97.15 34.39
N ASP A 188 72.38 -97.78 35.09
CA ASP A 188 73.32 -98.76 34.54
C ASP A 188 72.64 -99.81 33.64
#